data_AF-A0A1D1W520-F1
#
_entry.id   AF-A0A1D1W520-F1
#
_cell.length_a   1.000
_cell.length_b   1.000
_cell.length_c   1.000
_cell.angle_alpha   90.00
_cell.angle_beta   90.00
_cell.angle_gamma   90.00
#
_symmetry.space_group_name_H-M   'P 1'
#
loop_
_entity.id
_entity.type
_entity.pdbx_description
1 polymer ?
#
loop_
_entity_poly.entity_id
_entity_poly.type
_entity_poly.pdbx_seq_one_letter_code
_entity_poly.pdbx_strand_id
1 'polypeptide(L)'
;MNVGLLLHVTILHILWIRFCIGIAAETFPSSSVQSDFPKDPISVEIISVGNIHAASTLASLPYVAPGMSIALEKVQKSFGNSVSFKHTLLYDNQYKTCAVFTDNVDYLVSNYFYSKRTVQYNMTVFIGAGCTERLSMGKLIRGWNSLMMIGGAGETVFRNKKLYPNVVLGGNNAIKSHISSFTRFFARYSWSSIYVLLDSSATPWHLLVVGNLVSGLNSKNIQMKSAKTDIRNPNASGDLAVTLRDIRSSSRVIVFLGFPTEFRAFMLQVRTENMTNGDYVYVVNEPFHHRTYYGNLTWMYGTQRDQEAEQAFKSVFLITSAPETNTHLQTLENELKMRSLRDFNFTYAPDEKVANNTRITTPQFE
;
A
#
# COMPACT_ATOMS: atom_id res chain seq x y z
N MET A 1 -31.91 11.29 6.42
CA MET A 1 -31.70 12.20 7.58
C MET A 1 -30.41 11.85 8.28
N ASN A 2 -29.36 12.64 8.05
CA ASN A 2 -28.32 13.08 9.00
C ASN A 2 -27.08 13.54 8.22
N VAL A 3 -27.12 14.82 7.81
CA VAL A 3 -26.02 15.53 7.13
C VAL A 3 -25.03 16.15 8.16
N GLY A 4 -25.19 15.85 9.45
CA GLY A 4 -24.45 16.52 10.54
C GLY A 4 -23.10 15.92 10.96
N LEU A 5 -22.74 14.70 10.53
CA LEU A 5 -21.58 13.99 11.12
C LEU A 5 -20.26 14.15 10.35
N LEU A 6 -20.28 14.57 9.09
CA LEU A 6 -19.07 14.72 8.27
C LEU A 6 -18.37 16.09 8.39
N LEU A 7 -19.08 17.13 8.86
CA LEU A 7 -18.46 18.43 9.14
C LEU A 7 -17.68 18.46 10.47
N HIS A 8 -17.98 17.57 11.41
CA HIS A 8 -17.34 17.59 12.73
C HIS A 8 -15.90 17.05 12.75
N VAL A 9 -15.52 16.14 11.85
CA VAL A 9 -14.18 15.52 11.87
C VAL A 9 -13.12 16.39 11.20
N THR A 10 -13.51 17.15 10.17
CA THR A 10 -12.62 18.09 9.46
C THR A 10 -12.42 19.38 10.27
N ILE A 11 -13.46 19.84 10.96
CA ILE A 11 -13.38 20.95 11.91
C ILE A 11 -12.54 20.55 13.13
N LEU A 12 -12.63 19.30 13.63
CA LEU A 12 -11.77 18.86 14.74
C LEU A 12 -10.29 18.78 14.38
N HIS A 13 -9.91 18.44 13.15
CA HIS A 13 -8.49 18.38 12.73
C HIS A 13 -7.90 19.77 12.48
N ILE A 14 -8.69 20.71 11.94
CA ILE A 14 -8.28 22.11 11.78
C ILE A 14 -8.28 22.81 13.15
N LEU A 15 -9.22 22.49 14.04
CA LEU A 15 -9.21 22.94 15.44
C LEU A 15 -8.07 22.32 16.22
N TRP A 16 -7.67 21.06 16.00
CA TRP A 16 -6.50 20.47 16.66
C TRP A 16 -5.19 21.11 16.23
N ILE A 17 -5.03 21.45 14.95
CA ILE A 17 -3.86 22.20 14.47
C ILE A 17 -3.87 23.64 15.03
N ARG A 18 -5.05 24.27 15.17
CA ARG A 18 -5.18 25.57 15.86
C ARG A 18 -5.05 25.49 17.39
N PHE A 19 -5.40 24.37 18.01
CA PHE A 19 -5.36 24.16 19.46
C PHE A 19 -3.95 23.77 19.93
N CYS A 20 -3.21 22.99 19.14
CA CYS A 20 -1.79 22.72 19.39
C CYS A 20 -0.90 23.97 19.23
N ILE A 21 -1.34 24.97 18.45
CA ILE A 21 -0.65 26.27 18.34
C ILE A 21 -1.25 27.30 19.33
N GLY A 22 -2.54 27.20 19.67
CA GLY A 22 -3.26 28.14 20.54
C GLY A 22 -3.11 27.91 22.04
N ILE A 23 -2.82 26.69 22.51
CA ILE A 23 -2.57 26.44 23.96
C ILE A 23 -1.22 27.04 24.41
N ALA A 24 -0.31 27.34 23.49
CA ALA A 24 0.90 28.09 23.82
C ALA A 24 0.63 29.58 24.15
N ALA A 25 -0.61 30.08 23.95
CA ALA A 25 -0.90 31.51 23.99
C ALA A 25 -1.74 31.99 25.19
N GLU A 26 -2.25 31.13 26.08
CA GLU A 26 -3.22 31.58 27.11
C GLU A 26 -2.81 31.42 28.59
N THR A 27 -1.54 31.14 28.92
CA THR A 27 -1.09 31.17 30.33
C THR A 27 0.29 31.81 30.54
N PHE A 28 0.56 32.93 29.89
CA PHE A 28 1.67 33.81 30.28
C PHE A 28 1.16 35.22 30.58
N PRO A 29 1.50 35.79 31.75
CA PRO A 29 1.20 37.20 32.04
C PRO A 29 1.90 38.07 30.99
N SER A 30 1.25 39.17 30.63
CA SER A 30 1.65 40.14 29.61
C SER A 30 3.13 40.52 29.65
N SER A 31 3.96 39.75 28.96
CA SER A 31 5.24 40.18 28.44
C SER A 31 5.14 40.07 26.93
N SER A 32 5.43 41.17 26.25
CA SER A 32 5.49 41.29 24.79
C SER A 32 6.29 40.14 24.17
N VAL A 33 5.63 39.06 23.76
CA VAL A 33 6.20 38.07 22.85
C VAL A 33 6.01 38.64 21.45
N GLN A 34 7.03 39.37 20.99
CA GLN A 34 7.25 39.56 19.57
C GLN A 34 7.22 38.16 18.93
N SER A 35 6.31 37.96 17.98
CA SER A 35 6.26 36.73 17.20
C SER A 35 7.54 36.67 16.35
N ASP A 36 8.57 35.99 16.85
CA ASP A 36 9.79 35.65 16.10
C ASP A 36 9.49 34.56 15.06
N PHE A 37 8.55 34.83 14.16
CA PHE A 37 8.64 34.19 12.86
C PHE A 37 9.89 34.75 12.17
N PRO A 38 10.77 33.89 11.62
CA PRO A 38 11.94 34.37 10.91
C PRO A 38 11.50 35.39 9.84
N LYS A 39 12.21 36.52 9.78
CA LYS A 39 11.98 37.55 8.76
C LYS A 39 12.25 37.02 7.34
N ASP A 40 13.01 35.93 7.26
CA ASP A 40 13.32 35.22 6.02
C ASP A 40 12.38 34.02 5.80
N PRO A 41 12.02 33.70 4.54
CA PRO A 41 11.19 32.55 4.23
C PRO A 41 11.81 31.26 4.75
N ILE A 42 11.02 30.40 5.39
CA ILE A 42 11.49 29.06 5.78
C ILE A 42 11.76 28.27 4.50
N SER A 43 12.97 27.75 4.35
CA SER A 43 13.36 26.94 3.20
C SER A 43 13.17 25.44 3.48
N VAL A 44 12.43 24.76 2.61
CA VAL A 44 12.12 23.32 2.74
C VAL A 44 12.58 22.58 1.49
N GLU A 45 13.44 21.59 1.68
CA GLU A 45 13.82 20.65 0.61
C GLU A 45 13.01 19.36 0.77
N ILE A 46 12.31 18.98 -0.30
CA ILE A 46 11.60 17.71 -0.42
C ILE A 46 12.41 16.83 -1.38
N ILE A 47 12.82 15.66 -0.93
CA ILE A 47 13.57 14.68 -1.71
C ILE A 47 12.70 13.43 -1.85
N SER A 48 12.08 13.25 -3.01
CA SER A 48 11.32 12.04 -3.32
C SER A 48 12.24 11.01 -3.95
N VAL A 49 12.48 9.92 -3.24
CA VAL A 49 13.36 8.84 -3.67
C VAL A 49 12.51 7.71 -4.23
N GLY A 50 12.76 7.30 -5.47
CA GLY A 50 11.92 6.29 -6.11
C GLY A 50 12.49 5.68 -7.38
N ASN A 51 11.87 4.58 -7.81
CA ASN A 51 12.21 3.92 -9.06
C ASN A 51 11.54 4.64 -10.25
N ILE A 52 12.29 4.91 -11.32
CA ILE A 52 11.76 5.59 -12.53
C ILE A 52 11.03 4.63 -13.48
N HIS A 53 11.25 3.31 -13.35
CA HIS A 53 10.67 2.30 -14.22
C HIS A 53 9.28 1.89 -13.70
N ALA A 54 8.23 2.27 -14.44
CA ALA A 54 6.84 1.97 -14.08
C ALA A 54 6.55 0.47 -13.91
N ALA A 55 7.28 -0.39 -14.63
CA ALA A 55 7.16 -1.85 -14.51
C ALA A 55 7.65 -2.42 -13.17
N SER A 56 8.43 -1.66 -12.38
CA SER A 56 8.95 -2.13 -11.09
C SER A 56 7.85 -2.29 -10.04
N THR A 57 7.00 -1.27 -9.90
CA THR A 57 5.95 -1.21 -8.88
C THR A 57 4.97 -0.08 -9.18
N LEU A 58 3.76 -0.21 -8.66
CA LEU A 58 2.74 0.86 -8.69
C LEU A 58 3.10 2.09 -7.84
N ALA A 59 4.21 2.02 -7.10
CA ALA A 59 4.78 3.15 -6.39
C ALA A 59 5.93 3.84 -7.13
N SER A 60 6.26 3.42 -8.36
CA SER A 60 7.32 4.04 -9.15
C SER A 60 7.00 5.52 -9.45
N LEU A 61 8.03 6.34 -9.65
CA LEU A 61 7.89 7.78 -9.86
C LEU A 61 6.89 8.17 -10.96
N PRO A 62 6.80 7.48 -12.11
CA PRO A 62 5.79 7.81 -13.12
C PRO A 62 4.35 7.74 -12.61
N TYR A 63 4.08 6.93 -11.58
CA TYR A 63 2.76 6.83 -10.95
C TYR A 63 2.53 7.90 -9.87
N VAL A 64 3.53 8.17 -9.04
CA VAL A 64 3.33 8.89 -7.77
C VAL A 64 3.86 10.33 -7.79
N ALA A 65 4.88 10.63 -8.59
CA ALA A 65 5.48 11.95 -8.64
C ALA A 65 4.52 13.05 -9.15
N PRO A 66 3.62 12.78 -10.12
CA PRO A 66 2.57 13.73 -10.49
C PRO A 66 1.67 14.14 -9.32
N GLY A 67 1.33 13.21 -8.43
CA GLY A 67 0.56 13.52 -7.23
C GLY A 67 1.34 14.40 -6.26
N MET A 68 2.65 14.16 -6.14
CA MET A 68 3.55 14.98 -5.32
C MET A 68 3.68 16.41 -5.88
N SER A 69 3.78 16.58 -7.20
CA SER A 69 3.89 17.92 -7.81
C SER A 69 2.60 18.73 -7.68
N ILE A 70 1.44 18.11 -7.89
CA ILE A 70 0.13 18.74 -7.65
C ILE A 70 -0.02 19.14 -6.18
N ALA A 71 0.40 18.27 -5.26
CA ALA A 71 0.35 18.56 -3.83
C ALA A 71 1.29 19.74 -3.48
N LEU A 72 2.49 19.78 -4.07
CA LEU A 72 3.45 20.85 -3.86
C LEU A 72 2.90 22.21 -4.34
N GLU A 73 2.29 22.27 -5.51
CA GLU A 73 1.65 23.50 -6.04
C GLU A 73 0.58 24.03 -5.08
N LYS A 74 -0.24 23.13 -4.52
CA LYS A 74 -1.26 23.50 -3.53
C LYS A 74 -0.64 24.03 -2.24
N VAL A 75 0.41 23.37 -1.74
CA VAL A 75 1.12 23.77 -0.53
C VAL A 75 1.80 25.14 -0.73
N GLN A 76 2.50 25.34 -1.84
CA GLN A 76 3.11 26.62 -2.20
C GLN A 76 2.08 27.75 -2.21
N LYS A 77 0.90 27.51 -2.81
CA LYS A 77 -0.19 28.50 -2.82
C LYS A 77 -0.71 28.81 -1.41
N SER A 78 -0.79 27.82 -0.52
CA SER A 78 -1.26 28.01 0.85
C SER A 78 -0.29 28.78 1.74
N PHE A 79 1.02 28.59 1.55
CA PHE A 79 2.06 29.26 2.34
C PHE A 79 2.57 30.56 1.72
N GLY A 80 2.26 30.84 0.46
CA GLY A 80 2.71 32.03 -0.26
C GLY A 80 4.23 32.17 -0.19
N ASN A 81 4.71 33.38 0.14
CA ASN A 81 6.14 33.67 0.22
C ASN A 81 6.75 33.37 1.59
N SER A 82 5.97 32.89 2.57
CA SER A 82 6.46 32.59 3.92
C SER A 82 7.31 31.32 3.96
N VAL A 83 7.16 30.44 2.97
CA VAL A 83 7.90 29.18 2.86
C VAL A 83 8.33 28.97 1.42
N SER A 84 9.63 28.73 1.21
CA SER A 84 10.20 28.37 -0.09
C SER A 84 10.40 26.87 -0.16
N PHE A 85 9.91 26.24 -1.23
CA PHE A 85 10.01 24.79 -1.41
C PHE A 85 10.88 24.47 -2.62
N LYS A 86 11.81 23.53 -2.44
CA LYS A 86 12.50 22.84 -3.54
C LYS A 86 12.13 21.36 -3.50
N HIS A 87 11.64 20.83 -4.60
CA HIS A 87 11.36 19.40 -4.74
C HIS A 87 12.36 18.76 -5.71
N THR A 88 12.99 17.68 -5.27
CA THR A 88 13.94 16.89 -6.05
C THR A 88 13.46 15.46 -6.14
N LEU A 89 13.35 14.96 -7.37
CA LEU A 89 13.15 13.54 -7.63
C LEU A 89 14.52 12.86 -7.70
N LEU A 90 14.78 11.92 -6.80
CA LEU A 90 16.03 11.20 -6.73
C LEU A 90 15.82 9.75 -7.18
N TYR A 91 16.43 9.42 -8.31
CA TYR A 91 16.36 8.11 -8.95
C TYR A 91 17.63 7.85 -9.76
N ASP A 92 17.82 6.60 -10.17
CA ASP A 92 18.85 6.21 -11.13
C ASP A 92 18.21 5.32 -12.21
N ASN A 93 18.48 5.65 -13.47
CA ASN A 93 17.94 4.91 -14.63
C ASN A 93 18.48 3.48 -14.71
N GLN A 94 19.61 3.18 -14.08
CA GLN A 94 20.20 1.83 -14.08
C GLN A 94 19.43 0.85 -13.19
N TYR A 95 18.70 1.34 -12.18
CA TYR A 95 18.02 0.51 -11.21
C TYR A 95 16.64 0.07 -11.71
N LYS A 96 16.62 -0.92 -12.61
CA LYS A 96 15.43 -1.37 -13.35
C LYS A 96 14.37 -2.11 -12.53
N THR A 97 14.70 -2.60 -11.35
CA THR A 97 13.79 -3.39 -10.50
C THR A 97 13.81 -2.88 -9.07
N CYS A 98 12.76 -3.18 -8.29
CA CYS A 98 12.73 -2.86 -6.86
C CYS A 98 13.89 -3.49 -6.08
N ALA A 99 14.35 -4.69 -6.46
CA ALA A 99 15.47 -5.36 -5.80
C ALA A 99 16.77 -4.58 -6.00
N VAL A 100 17.14 -4.30 -7.25
CA VAL A 100 18.34 -3.53 -7.58
C VAL A 100 18.28 -2.12 -6.98
N PHE A 101 17.10 -1.49 -7.00
CA PHE A 101 16.92 -0.18 -6.37
C PHE A 101 17.15 -0.23 -4.85
N THR A 102 16.58 -1.23 -4.17
CA THR A 102 16.74 -1.44 -2.72
C THR A 102 18.21 -1.66 -2.35
N ASP A 103 18.94 -2.44 -3.14
CA ASP A 103 20.34 -2.77 -2.87
C ASP A 103 21.27 -1.56 -3.00
N ASN A 104 20.86 -0.53 -3.75
CA ASN A 104 21.72 0.61 -4.08
C ASN A 104 21.22 1.96 -3.53
N VAL A 105 20.05 2.00 -2.89
CA VAL A 105 19.43 3.25 -2.41
C VAL A 105 20.30 3.99 -1.40
N ASP A 106 21.02 3.28 -0.55
CA ASP A 106 21.83 3.88 0.51
C ASP A 106 22.95 4.73 -0.09
N TYR A 107 23.62 4.22 -1.14
CA TYR A 107 24.62 4.99 -1.89
C TYR A 107 23.98 6.17 -2.63
N LEU A 108 22.86 5.95 -3.33
CA LEU A 108 22.19 7.01 -4.08
C LEU A 108 21.81 8.20 -3.18
N VAL A 109 21.18 7.91 -2.04
CA VAL A 109 20.69 8.93 -1.11
C VAL A 109 21.84 9.59 -0.35
N SER A 110 22.81 8.82 0.16
CA SER A 110 23.96 9.38 0.87
C SER A 110 24.85 10.23 -0.04
N ASN A 111 25.11 9.80 -1.28
CA ASN A 111 25.88 10.57 -2.24
C ASN A 111 25.19 11.89 -2.61
N TYR A 112 23.86 11.87 -2.77
CA TYR A 112 23.12 13.13 -2.96
C TYR A 112 23.25 14.03 -1.74
N PHE A 113 23.01 13.49 -0.54
CA PHE A 113 22.96 14.23 0.71
C PHE A 113 24.30 14.87 1.10
N TYR A 114 25.41 14.14 0.94
CA TYR A 114 26.74 14.61 1.35
C TYR A 114 27.51 15.32 0.24
N SER A 115 27.37 14.90 -1.02
CA SER A 115 28.25 15.35 -2.10
C SER A 115 27.57 16.31 -3.08
N LYS A 116 26.27 16.15 -3.33
CA LYS A 116 25.55 16.94 -4.35
C LYS A 116 24.70 18.07 -3.78
N ARG A 117 24.43 18.03 -2.47
CA ARG A 117 23.67 19.07 -1.78
C ARG A 117 24.55 20.29 -1.53
N THR A 118 24.33 21.35 -2.30
CA THR A 118 25.12 22.60 -2.22
C THR A 118 24.49 23.67 -1.34
N VAL A 119 23.22 23.50 -0.95
CA VAL A 119 22.44 24.48 -0.18
C VAL A 119 21.93 23.83 1.10
N GLN A 120 22.08 24.53 2.23
CA GLN A 120 21.43 24.13 3.48
C GLN A 120 20.01 24.70 3.52
N TYR A 121 19.06 23.82 3.82
CA TYR A 121 17.65 24.17 3.97
C TYR A 121 17.27 24.11 5.44
N ASN A 122 16.32 24.93 5.87
CA ASN A 122 15.82 24.92 7.26
C ASN A 122 15.17 23.57 7.62
N MET A 123 14.54 22.91 6.64
CA MET A 123 13.99 21.57 6.79
C MET A 123 14.27 20.70 5.57
N THR A 124 14.58 19.43 5.82
CA THR A 124 14.66 18.39 4.77
C THR A 124 13.62 17.31 5.04
N VAL A 125 12.83 17.01 4.03
CA VAL A 125 11.79 15.98 4.04
C VAL A 125 12.11 14.96 2.95
N PHE A 126 12.20 13.70 3.33
CA PHE A 126 12.32 12.59 2.39
C PHE A 126 10.97 11.95 2.16
N ILE A 127 10.67 11.62 0.91
CA ILE A 127 9.48 10.83 0.55
C ILE A 127 9.98 9.52 -0.06
N GLY A 128 9.68 8.39 0.60
CA GLY A 128 10.03 7.06 0.10
C GLY A 128 8.97 6.50 -0.84
N ALA A 129 9.30 6.34 -2.12
CA ALA A 129 8.42 5.82 -3.14
C ALA A 129 8.47 4.27 -3.21
N GLY A 130 7.89 3.67 -2.18
CA GLY A 130 7.12 2.42 -2.17
C GLY A 130 7.69 1.07 -2.63
N CYS A 131 8.98 0.89 -2.96
CA CYS A 131 9.57 -0.46 -2.87
C CYS A 131 9.97 -0.76 -1.40
N THR A 132 10.97 -1.62 -1.19
CA THR A 132 11.53 -1.97 0.13
C THR A 132 12.76 -1.13 0.51
N GLU A 133 13.25 -0.28 -0.39
CA GLU A 133 14.37 0.65 -0.22
C GLU A 133 14.21 1.54 1.03
N ARG A 134 12.96 1.86 1.34
CA ARG A 134 12.56 2.65 2.51
C ARG A 134 13.10 2.08 3.82
N LEU A 135 13.26 0.76 3.95
CA LEU A 135 13.84 0.12 5.15
C LEU A 135 15.29 0.53 5.39
N SER A 136 16.10 0.56 4.33
CA SER A 136 17.50 0.97 4.40
C SER A 136 17.60 2.48 4.55
N MET A 137 16.88 3.21 3.70
CA MET A 137 16.84 4.68 3.70
C MET A 137 16.37 5.26 5.06
N GLY A 138 15.38 4.63 5.69
CA GLY A 138 14.86 5.07 6.99
C GLY A 138 15.89 5.05 8.12
N LYS A 139 16.90 4.17 8.05
CA LYS A 139 18.01 4.16 9.03
C LYS A 139 18.91 5.39 8.86
N LEU A 140 19.25 5.74 7.62
CA LEU A 140 20.04 6.92 7.30
C LEU A 140 19.30 8.20 7.70
N ILE A 141 18.04 8.33 7.28
CA ILE A 141 17.22 9.51 7.55
C ILE A 141 17.00 9.73 9.06
N ARG A 142 16.83 8.63 9.82
CA ARG A 142 16.85 8.67 11.30
C ARG A 142 18.15 9.27 11.83
N GLY A 143 19.30 8.80 11.34
CA GLY A 143 20.61 9.34 11.75
C GLY A 143 20.78 10.82 11.43
N TRP A 144 20.19 11.29 10.32
CA TRP A 144 20.21 12.71 9.90
C TRP A 144 19.15 13.57 10.57
N ASN A 145 18.33 13.02 11.47
CA ASN A 145 17.23 13.72 12.13
C ASN A 145 16.30 14.48 11.15
N SER A 146 16.09 13.92 9.95
CA SER A 146 15.26 14.53 8.89
C SER A 146 13.89 13.86 8.84
N LEU A 147 12.83 14.55 8.43
CA LEU A 147 11.51 13.94 8.33
C LEU A 147 11.48 12.94 7.16
N MET A 148 10.92 11.75 7.37
CA MET A 148 10.60 10.82 6.28
C MET A 148 9.09 10.59 6.21
N MET A 149 8.51 10.73 5.03
CA MET A 149 7.13 10.37 4.74
C MET A 149 7.10 9.16 3.81
N ILE A 150 6.23 8.20 4.10
CA ILE A 150 6.09 6.97 3.32
C ILE A 150 4.65 6.84 2.83
N GLY A 151 4.48 6.74 1.51
CA GLY A 151 3.22 6.36 0.88
C GLY A 151 3.05 4.84 0.76
N GLY A 152 1.83 4.38 0.50
CA GLY A 152 1.54 2.96 0.23
C GLY A 152 1.62 2.03 1.46
N ALA A 153 2.22 0.85 1.28
CA ALA A 153 2.04 -0.31 2.16
C ALA A 153 2.69 -0.22 3.56
N GLY A 154 3.50 0.80 3.86
CA GLY A 154 4.00 1.14 5.22
C GLY A 154 4.46 -0.05 6.09
N GLU A 155 5.75 -0.46 6.10
CA GLU A 155 6.15 -1.59 6.96
C GLU A 155 5.85 -1.29 8.43
N THR A 156 5.53 -2.36 9.16
CA THR A 156 5.18 -2.29 10.58
C THR A 156 6.30 -1.71 11.44
N VAL A 157 7.56 -1.88 11.04
CA VAL A 157 8.72 -1.37 11.79
C VAL A 157 8.68 0.14 12.00
N PHE A 158 8.19 0.92 11.03
CA PHE A 158 8.08 2.38 11.11
C PHE A 158 7.01 2.88 12.08
N ARG A 159 6.19 1.96 12.63
CA ARG A 159 5.26 2.27 13.72
C ARG A 159 5.96 2.33 15.08
N ASN A 160 7.15 1.75 15.22
CA ASN A 160 7.93 1.87 16.44
C ASN A 160 8.60 3.25 16.50
N LYS A 161 7.98 4.21 17.19
CA LYS A 161 8.49 5.59 17.32
C LYS A 161 9.71 5.72 18.22
N LYS A 162 10.06 4.71 19.01
CA LYS A 162 11.36 4.67 19.70
C LYS A 162 12.49 4.43 18.70
N LEU A 163 12.25 3.63 17.65
CA LEU A 163 13.23 3.37 16.60
C LEU A 163 13.18 4.39 15.46
N TYR A 164 11.99 4.86 15.08
CA TYR A 164 11.78 5.75 13.94
C TYR A 164 10.87 6.93 14.36
N PRO A 165 11.36 7.85 15.22
CA PRO A 165 10.56 8.98 15.73
C PRO A 165 10.18 9.98 14.62
N ASN A 166 11.01 10.08 13.59
CA ASN A 166 10.95 11.04 12.49
C ASN A 166 10.34 10.46 11.20
N VAL A 167 9.66 9.31 11.27
CA VAL A 167 9.02 8.68 10.10
C VAL A 167 7.50 8.79 10.23
N VAL A 168 6.81 9.23 9.18
CA VAL A 168 5.35 9.33 9.09
C VAL A 168 4.84 8.40 7.98
N LEU A 169 3.82 7.61 8.28
CA LEU A 169 3.16 6.74 7.31
C LEU A 169 1.88 7.45 6.83
N GLY A 170 1.87 7.88 5.57
CA GLY A 170 0.74 8.58 4.95
C GLY A 170 -0.13 7.71 4.04
N GLY A 171 0.27 6.46 3.79
CA GLY A 171 -0.46 5.53 2.93
C GLY A 171 -1.72 4.94 3.58
N ASN A 172 -2.76 4.77 2.78
CA ASN A 172 -4.03 4.12 3.14
C ASN A 172 -3.95 2.58 3.15
N ASN A 173 -3.02 1.98 2.41
CA ASN A 173 -2.85 0.53 2.27
C ASN A 173 -1.85 -0.07 3.27
N ALA A 174 -1.74 0.52 4.47
CA ALA A 174 -0.79 0.04 5.47
C ALA A 174 -1.03 -1.44 5.79
N ILE A 175 0.05 -2.24 5.81
CA ILE A 175 -0.05 -3.70 5.99
C ILE A 175 -0.82 -4.09 7.27
N LYS A 176 -0.67 -3.33 8.36
CA LYS A 176 -1.42 -3.54 9.61
C LYS A 176 -2.94 -3.45 9.41
N SER A 177 -3.41 -2.52 8.58
CA SER A 177 -4.83 -2.37 8.28
C SER A 177 -5.34 -3.57 7.49
N HIS A 178 -4.57 -4.07 6.51
CA HIS A 178 -4.92 -5.29 5.78
C HIS A 178 -5.00 -6.52 6.67
N ILE A 179 -4.02 -6.74 7.55
CA ILE A 179 -4.06 -7.85 8.52
C ILE A 179 -5.24 -7.70 9.49
N SER A 180 -5.58 -6.46 9.88
CA SER A 180 -6.80 -6.20 10.65
C SER A 180 -8.06 -6.56 9.86
N SER A 181 -8.11 -6.38 8.55
CA SER A 181 -9.26 -6.79 7.73
C SER A 181 -9.43 -8.31 7.73
N PHE A 182 -8.35 -9.08 7.53
CA PHE A 182 -8.37 -10.55 7.62
C PHE A 182 -8.87 -11.02 8.99
N THR A 183 -8.24 -10.55 10.07
CA THR A 183 -8.59 -10.99 11.44
C THR A 183 -10.02 -10.63 11.83
N ARG A 184 -10.50 -9.43 11.46
CA ARG A 184 -11.90 -9.04 11.71
C ARG A 184 -12.89 -9.84 10.87
N PHE A 185 -12.54 -10.14 9.61
CA PHE A 185 -13.34 -10.98 8.73
C PHE A 185 -13.49 -12.38 9.33
N PHE A 186 -12.40 -13.03 9.73
CA PHE A 186 -12.46 -14.35 10.37
C PHE A 186 -13.24 -14.34 11.68
N ALA A 187 -13.02 -13.33 12.52
CA ALA A 187 -13.76 -13.17 13.77
C ALA A 187 -15.27 -12.99 13.55
N ARG A 188 -15.67 -12.27 12.48
CA ARG A 188 -17.09 -12.04 12.15
C ARG A 188 -17.86 -13.35 11.88
N TYR A 189 -17.17 -14.36 11.35
CA TYR A 189 -17.73 -15.69 11.06
C TYR A 189 -17.33 -16.74 12.10
N SER A 190 -16.68 -16.34 13.20
CA SER A 190 -16.17 -17.25 14.24
C SER A 190 -15.22 -18.32 13.71
N TRP A 191 -14.46 -18.02 12.66
CA TRP A 191 -13.45 -18.93 12.11
C TRP A 191 -12.15 -18.81 12.89
N SER A 192 -11.71 -19.93 13.48
CA SER A 192 -10.55 -20.01 14.36
C SER A 192 -9.43 -20.91 13.85
N SER A 193 -9.61 -21.60 12.72
CA SER A 193 -8.58 -22.39 12.03
C SER A 193 -8.48 -21.97 10.59
N ILE A 194 -7.32 -21.48 10.15
CA ILE A 194 -7.07 -20.95 8.81
C ILE A 194 -5.92 -21.73 8.17
N TYR A 195 -6.08 -22.10 6.90
CA TYR A 195 -4.99 -22.63 6.09
C TYR A 195 -4.48 -21.56 5.13
N VAL A 196 -3.19 -21.30 5.12
CA VAL A 196 -2.57 -20.33 4.19
C VAL A 196 -1.76 -21.08 3.15
N LEU A 197 -2.18 -20.97 1.89
CA LEU A 197 -1.50 -21.58 0.75
C LEU A 197 -0.73 -20.49 0.00
N LEU A 198 0.60 -20.59 0.00
CA LEU A 198 1.49 -19.68 -0.72
C LEU A 198 1.94 -20.33 -2.02
N ASP A 199 1.54 -19.79 -3.16
CA ASP A 199 1.92 -20.31 -4.47
C ASP A 199 3.26 -19.71 -4.98
N SER A 200 3.93 -20.41 -5.89
CA SER A 200 5.16 -19.96 -6.55
C SER A 200 4.97 -18.66 -7.35
N SER A 201 3.74 -18.35 -7.78
CA SER A 201 3.36 -17.10 -8.45
C SER A 201 3.14 -15.91 -7.50
N ALA A 202 3.38 -16.06 -6.20
CA ALA A 202 3.19 -15.00 -5.20
C ALA A 202 3.98 -13.72 -5.55
N THR A 203 3.25 -12.61 -5.72
CA THR A 203 3.83 -11.27 -5.92
C THR A 203 4.47 -10.73 -4.61
N PRO A 204 5.29 -9.66 -4.67
CA PRO A 204 5.85 -9.04 -3.46
C PRO A 204 4.80 -8.64 -2.40
N TRP A 205 3.59 -8.27 -2.84
CA TRP A 205 2.47 -7.99 -1.93
C TRP A 205 2.06 -9.23 -1.12
N HIS A 206 1.93 -10.39 -1.78
CA HIS A 206 1.58 -11.66 -1.12
C HIS A 206 2.63 -12.06 -0.07
N LEU A 207 3.91 -11.85 -0.37
CA LEU A 207 5.01 -12.10 0.56
C LEU A 207 4.94 -11.18 1.78
N LEU A 208 4.58 -9.90 1.57
CA LEU A 208 4.36 -8.97 2.67
C LEU A 208 3.15 -9.38 3.53
N VAL A 209 2.06 -9.83 2.91
CA VAL A 209 0.87 -10.32 3.63
C VAL A 209 1.20 -11.55 4.46
N VAL A 210 1.79 -12.61 3.87
CA VAL A 210 2.07 -13.85 4.62
C VAL A 210 2.99 -13.61 5.81
N GLY A 211 4.02 -12.76 5.64
CA GLY A 211 4.97 -12.44 6.72
C GLY A 211 4.33 -11.70 7.90
N ASN A 212 3.23 -10.97 7.67
CA ASN A 212 2.51 -10.24 8.73
C ASN A 212 1.24 -10.96 9.20
N LEU A 213 0.70 -11.89 8.42
CA LEU A 213 -0.52 -12.62 8.74
C LEU A 213 -0.31 -13.56 9.93
N VAL A 214 0.83 -14.26 9.99
CA VAL A 214 1.17 -15.17 11.10
C VAL A 214 1.07 -14.46 12.46
N SER A 215 1.72 -13.32 12.62
CA SER A 215 1.68 -12.56 13.87
C SER A 215 0.29 -11.98 14.16
N GLY A 216 -0.42 -11.55 13.11
CA GLY A 216 -1.80 -11.07 13.21
C GLY A 216 -2.76 -12.12 13.74
N LEU A 217 -2.75 -13.32 13.17
CA LEU A 217 -3.61 -14.44 13.56
C LEU A 217 -3.27 -14.96 14.96
N ASN A 218 -1.98 -15.12 15.27
CA ASN A 218 -1.54 -15.56 16.61
C ASN A 218 -2.00 -14.59 17.71
N SER A 219 -1.95 -13.27 17.46
CA SER A 219 -2.43 -12.27 18.43
C SER A 219 -3.94 -12.34 18.72
N LYS A 220 -4.69 -13.12 17.93
CA LYS A 220 -6.13 -13.33 18.03
C LYS A 220 -6.49 -14.77 18.40
N ASN A 221 -5.51 -15.60 18.77
CA ASN A 221 -5.68 -17.03 19.05
C ASN A 221 -6.33 -17.80 17.88
N ILE A 222 -6.10 -17.36 16.64
CA ILE A 222 -6.53 -18.06 15.44
C ILE A 222 -5.41 -19.02 15.04
N GLN A 223 -5.72 -20.32 14.99
CA GLN A 223 -4.80 -21.36 14.57
C GLN A 223 -4.51 -21.22 13.07
N MET A 224 -3.25 -21.33 12.70
CA MET A 224 -2.80 -21.21 11.33
C MET A 224 -1.94 -22.41 10.96
N LYS A 225 -2.27 -23.05 9.83
CA LYS A 225 -1.37 -23.95 9.12
C LYS A 225 -1.01 -23.32 7.77
N SER A 226 0.16 -23.63 7.24
CA SER A 226 0.56 -23.14 5.93
C SER A 226 1.31 -24.19 5.12
N ALA A 227 1.21 -24.06 3.80
CA ALA A 227 2.00 -24.81 2.84
C ALA A 227 2.42 -23.93 1.67
N LYS A 228 3.47 -24.36 0.97
CA LYS A 228 3.88 -23.81 -0.30
C LYS A 228 3.45 -24.75 -1.43
N THR A 229 3.06 -24.19 -2.56
CA THR A 229 2.66 -24.93 -3.76
C THR A 229 3.15 -24.23 -5.03
N ASP A 230 3.02 -24.93 -6.15
CA ASP A 230 3.27 -24.46 -7.50
C ASP A 230 2.17 -25.06 -8.36
N ILE A 231 1.11 -24.27 -8.58
CA ILE A 231 -0.03 -24.71 -9.37
C ILE A 231 0.35 -24.97 -10.84
N ARG A 232 1.39 -24.31 -11.36
CA ARG A 232 1.87 -24.53 -12.73
C ARG A 232 2.64 -25.83 -12.86
N ASN A 233 3.32 -26.24 -11.80
CA ASN A 233 4.06 -27.49 -11.76
C ASN A 233 3.70 -28.31 -10.50
N PRO A 234 2.53 -29.00 -10.50
CA PRO A 234 2.07 -29.78 -9.36
C PRO A 234 3.04 -30.88 -8.92
N ASN A 235 3.98 -31.26 -9.79
CA ASN A 235 4.98 -32.29 -9.53
C ASN A 235 6.28 -31.72 -8.92
N ALA A 236 6.57 -30.42 -9.05
CA ALA A 236 7.82 -29.82 -8.57
C ALA A 236 7.77 -29.29 -7.14
N SER A 237 6.58 -28.95 -6.64
CA SER A 237 6.36 -28.63 -5.24
C SER A 237 5.29 -29.58 -4.72
N GLY A 238 5.60 -30.34 -3.66
CA GLY A 238 4.73 -31.33 -2.99
C GLY A 238 3.33 -31.47 -3.57
N ASP A 239 3.11 -32.56 -4.29
CA ASP A 239 1.85 -33.00 -4.94
C ASP A 239 0.62 -32.24 -4.41
N LEU A 240 -0.02 -31.47 -5.29
CA LEU A 240 -1.24 -30.72 -4.96
C LEU A 240 -2.27 -31.63 -4.26
N ALA A 241 -2.33 -32.93 -4.57
CA ALA A 241 -3.18 -33.88 -3.86
C ALA A 241 -2.78 -34.10 -2.38
N VAL A 242 -1.49 -34.06 -2.04
CA VAL A 242 -1.01 -34.04 -0.64
C VAL A 242 -1.48 -32.76 0.06
N THR A 243 -1.31 -31.61 -0.59
CA THR A 243 -1.76 -30.32 -0.04
C THR A 243 -3.26 -30.29 0.20
N LEU A 244 -4.06 -30.80 -0.75
CA LEU A 244 -5.52 -30.87 -0.61
C LEU A 244 -5.95 -31.85 0.49
N ARG A 245 -5.28 -33.00 0.64
CA ARG A 245 -5.49 -33.91 1.78
C ARG A 245 -5.18 -33.22 3.11
N ASP A 246 -4.11 -32.44 3.15
CA ASP A 246 -3.74 -31.72 4.36
C ASP A 246 -4.78 -30.65 4.73
N ILE A 247 -5.24 -29.86 3.75
CA ILE A 247 -6.34 -28.90 3.91
C ILE A 247 -7.59 -29.59 4.47
N ARG A 248 -8.01 -30.71 3.86
CA ARG A 248 -9.19 -31.49 4.31
C ARG A 248 -9.10 -31.92 5.77
N SER A 249 -7.91 -32.17 6.30
CA SER A 249 -7.70 -32.59 7.69
C SER A 249 -7.57 -31.43 8.70
N SER A 250 -7.32 -30.20 8.25
CA SER A 250 -6.84 -29.12 9.11
C SER A 250 -7.75 -27.88 9.17
N SER A 251 -8.35 -27.48 8.04
CA SER A 251 -9.18 -26.27 7.99
C SER A 251 -10.24 -26.33 6.88
N ARG A 252 -11.23 -25.46 7.01
CA ARG A 252 -12.26 -25.18 6.00
C ARG A 252 -12.17 -23.77 5.43
N VAL A 253 -11.24 -22.95 5.92
CA VAL A 253 -11.01 -21.58 5.47
C VAL A 253 -9.61 -21.46 4.92
N ILE A 254 -9.50 -21.25 3.62
CA ILE A 254 -8.23 -21.27 2.89
C ILE A 254 -7.94 -19.88 2.38
N VAL A 255 -6.82 -19.30 2.82
CA VAL A 255 -6.27 -18.09 2.24
C VAL A 255 -5.28 -18.48 1.15
N PHE A 256 -5.58 -18.13 -0.10
CA PHE A 256 -4.68 -18.34 -1.22
C PHE A 256 -3.88 -17.06 -1.49
N LEU A 257 -2.55 -17.20 -1.50
CA LEU A 257 -1.61 -16.12 -1.77
C LEU A 257 -0.80 -16.46 -3.01
N GLY A 258 -1.22 -15.95 -4.16
CA GLY A 258 -0.66 -16.25 -5.47
C GLY A 258 -1.34 -15.42 -6.54
N PHE A 259 -0.85 -15.49 -7.78
CA PHE A 259 -1.39 -14.72 -8.88
C PHE A 259 -2.74 -15.31 -9.36
N PRO A 260 -3.65 -14.50 -9.95
CA PRO A 260 -5.03 -14.94 -10.17
C PRO A 260 -5.19 -16.09 -11.16
N THR A 261 -4.30 -16.22 -12.14
CA THR A 261 -4.30 -17.35 -13.08
C THR A 261 -4.15 -18.68 -12.35
N GLU A 262 -3.25 -18.74 -11.39
CA GLU A 262 -2.96 -19.91 -10.56
C GLU A 262 -4.07 -20.14 -9.56
N PHE A 263 -4.64 -19.07 -9.00
CA PHE A 263 -5.82 -19.18 -8.15
C PHE A 263 -7.02 -19.77 -8.91
N ARG A 264 -7.30 -19.32 -10.14
CA ARG A 264 -8.38 -19.88 -10.96
C ARG A 264 -8.14 -21.36 -11.26
N ALA A 265 -6.92 -21.74 -11.62
CA ALA A 265 -6.55 -23.13 -11.83
C ALA A 265 -6.71 -23.98 -10.55
N PHE A 266 -6.32 -23.44 -9.40
CA PHE A 266 -6.54 -24.06 -8.09
C PHE A 266 -8.04 -24.25 -7.79
N MET A 267 -8.87 -23.23 -8.04
CA MET A 267 -10.33 -23.30 -7.84
C MET A 267 -11.00 -24.37 -8.71
N LEU A 268 -10.52 -24.55 -9.94
CA LEU A 268 -10.96 -25.63 -10.82
C LEU A 268 -10.57 -27.01 -10.27
N GLN A 269 -9.36 -27.17 -9.71
CA GLN A 269 -8.94 -28.43 -9.11
C GLN A 269 -9.75 -28.78 -7.86
N VAL A 270 -9.95 -27.83 -6.94
CA VAL A 270 -10.72 -28.09 -5.70
C VAL A 270 -12.18 -28.42 -6.00
N ARG A 271 -12.73 -27.93 -7.12
CA ARG A 271 -14.06 -28.32 -7.60
C ARG A 271 -14.09 -29.79 -8.04
N THR A 272 -13.11 -30.24 -8.84
CA THR A 272 -12.97 -31.66 -9.21
C THR A 272 -12.89 -32.56 -7.98
N GLU A 273 -12.30 -32.04 -6.90
CA GLU A 273 -12.12 -32.70 -5.61
C GLU A 273 -13.32 -32.54 -4.65
N ASN A 274 -14.46 -32.03 -5.15
CA ASN A 274 -15.70 -31.79 -4.41
C ASN A 274 -15.54 -30.90 -3.16
N MET A 275 -14.57 -29.98 -3.18
CA MET A 275 -14.29 -29.02 -2.11
C MET A 275 -14.89 -27.63 -2.40
N THR A 276 -15.89 -27.54 -3.28
CA THR A 276 -16.71 -26.34 -3.52
C THR A 276 -18.19 -26.62 -3.20
N ASN A 277 -18.45 -27.59 -2.34
CA ASN A 277 -19.77 -28.13 -1.99
C ASN A 277 -20.52 -27.34 -0.89
N GLY A 278 -19.93 -26.24 -0.40
CA GLY A 278 -20.46 -25.44 0.72
C GLY A 278 -19.70 -25.61 2.03
N ASP A 279 -18.84 -26.64 2.15
CA ASP A 279 -18.08 -26.88 3.38
C ASP A 279 -16.82 -26.01 3.49
N TYR A 280 -16.35 -25.45 2.38
CA TYR A 280 -15.09 -24.73 2.28
C TYR A 280 -15.29 -23.29 1.82
N VAL A 281 -14.43 -22.42 2.32
CA VAL A 281 -14.35 -21.02 1.93
C VAL A 281 -12.92 -20.70 1.49
N TYR A 282 -12.81 -20.04 0.34
CA TYR A 282 -11.54 -19.60 -0.23
C TYR A 282 -11.44 -18.09 -0.18
N VAL A 283 -10.31 -17.57 0.26
CA VAL A 283 -10.09 -16.14 0.48
C VAL A 283 -8.87 -15.72 -0.31
N VAL A 284 -9.06 -14.76 -1.19
CA VAL A 284 -7.98 -14.09 -1.93
C VAL A 284 -7.92 -12.63 -1.52
N ASN A 285 -6.76 -12.02 -1.74
CA ASN A 285 -6.57 -10.63 -1.43
C ASN A 285 -5.96 -9.86 -2.60
N GLU A 286 -6.61 -8.74 -2.89
CA GLU A 286 -6.10 -7.69 -3.75
C GLU A 286 -5.97 -6.44 -2.87
N PRO A 287 -4.84 -5.72 -2.83
CA PRO A 287 -4.77 -4.53 -1.98
C PRO A 287 -5.70 -3.43 -2.49
N PHE A 288 -5.81 -3.29 -3.80
CA PHE A 288 -6.73 -2.39 -4.50
C PHE A 288 -6.84 -2.81 -5.96
N HIS A 289 -7.95 -2.44 -6.60
CA HIS A 289 -8.21 -2.87 -7.97
C HIS A 289 -7.14 -2.38 -8.95
N HIS A 290 -6.38 -3.30 -9.53
CA HIS A 290 -5.37 -2.97 -10.55
C HIS A 290 -5.08 -4.15 -11.49
N ARG A 291 -5.88 -4.27 -12.55
CA ARG A 291 -5.87 -5.44 -13.46
C ARG A 291 -4.50 -5.76 -14.06
N THR A 292 -3.71 -4.75 -14.42
CA THR A 292 -2.37 -4.95 -15.03
C THR A 292 -1.37 -5.57 -14.05
N TYR A 293 -1.48 -5.29 -12.75
CA TYR A 293 -0.45 -5.63 -11.77
C TYR A 293 -0.88 -6.78 -10.86
N TYR A 294 -2.14 -6.80 -10.45
CA TYR A 294 -2.71 -7.87 -9.63
C TYR A 294 -3.46 -8.92 -10.43
N GLY A 295 -3.66 -8.71 -11.74
CA GLY A 295 -4.30 -9.68 -12.63
C GLY A 295 -5.83 -9.64 -12.59
N ASN A 296 -6.45 -10.66 -13.19
CA ASN A 296 -7.91 -10.80 -13.23
C ASN A 296 -8.39 -11.77 -12.15
N LEU A 297 -8.97 -11.26 -11.05
CA LEU A 297 -9.53 -12.08 -9.97
C LEU A 297 -10.96 -12.55 -10.23
N THR A 298 -11.51 -12.34 -11.44
CA THR A 298 -12.81 -12.91 -11.82
C THR A 298 -12.66 -14.35 -12.33
N TRP A 299 -13.77 -15.09 -12.38
CA TRP A 299 -13.79 -16.46 -12.93
C TRP A 299 -13.71 -16.49 -14.46
N MET A 300 -14.11 -15.40 -15.11
CA MET A 300 -14.30 -15.32 -16.57
C MET A 300 -12.99 -14.98 -17.28
N TYR A 301 -12.54 -15.90 -18.13
CA TYR A 301 -11.29 -15.80 -18.88
C TYR A 301 -11.50 -15.99 -20.39
N GLY A 302 -12.75 -16.14 -20.84
CA GLY A 302 -13.09 -16.44 -22.24
C GLY A 302 -12.76 -17.88 -22.62
N THR A 303 -12.76 -18.81 -21.66
CA THR A 303 -12.40 -20.22 -21.88
C THR A 303 -13.59 -21.15 -21.77
N GLN A 304 -13.48 -22.36 -22.32
CA GLN A 304 -14.52 -23.39 -22.21
C GLN A 304 -14.84 -23.80 -20.77
N ARG A 305 -13.92 -23.54 -19.82
CA ARG A 305 -14.08 -23.85 -18.40
C ARG A 305 -14.68 -22.71 -17.57
N ASP A 306 -15.14 -21.63 -18.20
CA ASP A 306 -15.63 -20.47 -17.47
C ASP A 306 -16.89 -20.78 -16.66
N GLN A 307 -17.82 -21.58 -17.17
CA GLN A 307 -18.99 -22.02 -16.42
C GLN A 307 -18.60 -22.87 -15.21
N GLU A 308 -17.59 -23.73 -15.35
CA GLU A 308 -17.08 -24.53 -14.24
C GLU A 308 -16.41 -23.64 -13.18
N ALA A 309 -15.61 -22.66 -13.62
CA ALA A 309 -14.95 -21.68 -12.77
C ALA A 309 -15.97 -20.81 -12.02
N GLU A 310 -17.01 -20.33 -12.69
CA GLU A 310 -18.09 -19.56 -12.07
C GLU A 310 -18.70 -20.31 -10.88
N GLN A 311 -19.02 -21.60 -11.07
CA GLN A 311 -19.59 -22.40 -9.99
C GLN A 311 -18.60 -22.65 -8.85
N ALA A 312 -17.30 -22.81 -9.13
CA ALA A 312 -16.27 -22.90 -8.09
C ALA A 312 -16.14 -21.58 -7.30
N PHE A 313 -16.20 -20.45 -8.00
CA PHE A 313 -15.98 -19.12 -7.44
C PHE A 313 -17.12 -18.65 -6.50
N LYS A 314 -18.27 -19.34 -6.48
CA LYS A 314 -19.32 -19.13 -5.46
C LYS A 314 -18.83 -19.34 -4.02
N SER A 315 -17.73 -20.07 -3.83
CA SER A 315 -17.10 -20.30 -2.53
C SER A 315 -15.95 -19.32 -2.20
N VAL A 316 -15.77 -18.26 -3.01
CA VAL A 316 -14.64 -17.34 -2.91
C VAL A 316 -15.05 -15.99 -2.31
N PHE A 317 -14.27 -15.51 -1.34
CA PHE A 317 -14.27 -14.12 -0.90
C PHE A 317 -13.02 -13.39 -1.40
N LEU A 318 -13.23 -12.18 -1.93
CA LEU A 318 -12.17 -11.25 -2.27
C LEU A 318 -12.07 -10.16 -1.19
N ILE A 319 -10.97 -10.14 -0.44
CA ILE A 319 -10.65 -9.00 0.42
C ILE A 319 -9.94 -7.97 -0.46
N THR A 320 -10.62 -6.90 -0.83
CA THR A 320 -10.05 -5.82 -1.64
C THR A 320 -10.31 -4.43 -1.06
N SER A 321 -9.93 -3.40 -1.81
CA SER A 321 -10.29 -2.03 -1.51
C SER A 321 -11.69 -1.66 -2.00
N ALA A 322 -12.34 -0.76 -1.25
CA ALA A 322 -13.64 -0.23 -1.60
C ALA A 322 -13.55 0.49 -2.95
N PRO A 323 -14.56 0.38 -3.81
CA PRO A 323 -14.66 1.23 -4.97
C PRO A 323 -14.80 2.69 -4.52
N GLU A 324 -14.09 3.58 -5.22
CA GLU A 324 -14.15 5.01 -4.98
C GLU A 324 -15.46 5.58 -5.56
N THR A 325 -16.29 6.15 -4.71
CA THR A 325 -17.59 6.73 -5.11
C THR A 325 -17.51 8.25 -5.30
N ASN A 326 -16.35 8.86 -5.07
CA ASN A 326 -16.22 10.31 -5.10
C ASN A 326 -15.89 10.84 -6.51
N THR A 327 -16.89 11.46 -7.14
CA THR A 327 -16.77 12.08 -8.46
C THR A 327 -15.78 13.25 -8.51
N HIS A 328 -15.49 13.91 -7.38
CA HIS A 328 -14.46 14.98 -7.33
C HIS A 328 -13.05 14.49 -7.64
N LEU A 329 -12.79 13.18 -7.59
CA LEU A 329 -11.47 12.62 -7.89
C LEU A 329 -11.19 12.48 -9.39
N GLN A 330 -12.21 12.51 -10.26
CA GLN A 330 -12.02 12.34 -11.70
C GLN A 330 -11.12 13.43 -12.32
N THR A 331 -11.30 14.69 -11.92
CA THR A 331 -10.44 15.79 -12.38
C THR A 331 -9.00 15.58 -11.93
N LEU A 332 -8.79 15.11 -10.70
CA LEU A 332 -7.46 14.80 -10.20
C LEU A 332 -6.84 13.62 -10.95
N GLU A 333 -7.60 12.57 -11.21
CA GLU A 333 -7.15 11.41 -11.99
C GLU A 333 -6.70 11.80 -13.41
N ASN A 334 -7.47 12.63 -14.10
CA ASN A 334 -7.11 13.13 -15.43
C ASN A 334 -5.83 13.96 -15.40
N GLU A 335 -5.67 14.83 -14.40
CA GLU A 335 -4.46 15.62 -14.23
C GLU A 335 -3.23 14.74 -13.93
N LEU A 336 -3.39 13.70 -13.10
CA LEU A 336 -2.34 12.72 -12.82
C LEU A 336 -1.92 12.00 -14.10
N LYS A 337 -2.88 11.51 -14.90
CA LYS A 337 -2.62 10.84 -16.18
C LYS A 337 -1.88 11.76 -17.15
N MET A 338 -2.33 13.01 -17.31
CA MET A 338 -1.67 13.98 -18.18
C MET A 338 -0.23 14.28 -17.76
N ARG A 339 0.00 14.54 -16.47
CA ARG A 339 1.35 14.84 -15.96
C ARG A 339 2.28 13.63 -16.03
N SER A 340 1.75 12.43 -15.84
CA SER A 340 2.54 11.20 -16.01
C SER A 340 3.04 11.05 -17.45
N LEU A 341 2.18 11.32 -18.44
CA LEU A 341 2.56 11.32 -19.84
C LEU A 341 3.58 12.43 -20.14
N ARG A 342 3.30 13.66 -19.68
CA ARG A 342 4.14 14.83 -19.94
C ARG A 342 5.54 14.72 -19.32
N ASP A 343 5.63 14.31 -18.06
CA ASP A 343 6.86 14.38 -17.27
C ASP A 343 7.67 13.09 -17.32
N PHE A 344 7.02 11.95 -17.61
CA PHE A 344 7.66 10.62 -17.57
C PHE A 344 7.46 9.80 -18.84
N ASN A 345 6.77 10.33 -19.85
CA ASN A 345 6.38 9.57 -21.05
C ASN A 345 5.65 8.26 -20.68
N PHE A 346 4.85 8.29 -19.61
CA PHE A 346 4.14 7.13 -19.08
C PHE A 346 2.64 7.26 -19.33
N THR A 347 2.06 6.20 -19.90
CA THR A 347 0.63 6.10 -20.19
C THR A 347 0.04 4.96 -19.37
N TYR A 348 -1.01 5.27 -18.62
CA TYR A 348 -1.83 4.28 -17.91
C TYR A 348 -2.56 3.38 -18.91
N ALA A 349 -2.84 2.12 -18.55
CA ALA A 349 -3.68 1.27 -19.38
C ALA A 349 -5.11 1.86 -19.49
N PRO A 350 -5.87 1.56 -20.57
CA PRO A 350 -7.17 2.18 -20.84
C PRO A 350 -8.17 2.16 -19.68
N ASP A 351 -8.22 1.06 -18.92
CA ASP A 351 -9.13 0.87 -17.79
C ASP A 351 -8.45 1.06 -16.41
N GLU A 352 -7.21 1.54 -16.40
CA GLU A 352 -6.45 1.71 -15.17
C GLU A 352 -6.90 2.98 -14.44
N LYS A 353 -7.38 2.78 -13.21
CA LYS A 353 -7.73 3.85 -12.26
C LYS A 353 -6.55 4.16 -11.35
N VAL A 354 -6.44 5.40 -10.90
CA VAL A 354 -5.47 5.77 -9.85
C VAL A 354 -5.98 5.20 -8.52
N ALA A 355 -5.19 4.35 -7.86
CA ALA A 355 -5.59 3.47 -6.75
C ALA A 355 -6.31 4.16 -5.55
N ASN A 356 -7.28 3.46 -4.91
CA ASN A 356 -8.16 3.97 -3.83
C ASN A 356 -8.42 2.99 -2.64
N ASN A 357 -9.12 3.52 -1.60
CA ASN A 357 -9.23 3.08 -0.18
C ASN A 357 -9.92 1.75 0.16
N THR A 358 -9.59 1.14 1.32
CA THR A 358 -9.96 -0.25 1.68
C THR A 358 -11.40 -0.51 2.23
N ARG A 359 -12.16 -1.50 1.68
CA ARG A 359 -13.34 -2.19 2.30
C ARG A 359 -13.56 -3.57 1.69
N ILE A 360 -14.02 -4.53 2.50
CA ILE A 360 -14.39 -5.89 2.07
C ILE A 360 -15.66 -5.83 1.21
N THR A 361 -15.62 -6.38 0.01
CA THR A 361 -16.78 -6.56 -0.87
C THR A 361 -16.92 -8.04 -1.23
N THR A 362 -18.15 -8.53 -1.28
CA THR A 362 -18.46 -9.69 -2.11
C THR A 362 -18.36 -9.24 -3.57
N PRO A 363 -17.77 -10.03 -4.48
CA PRO A 363 -17.82 -9.71 -5.90
C PRO A 363 -19.29 -9.54 -6.31
N GLN A 364 -19.64 -8.36 -6.82
CA GLN A 364 -20.95 -8.18 -7.45
C GLN A 364 -20.84 -8.75 -8.85
N PHE A 365 -21.61 -9.82 -9.08
CA PHE A 365 -21.76 -10.46 -10.38
C PHE A 365 -23.02 -9.87 -11.01
N GLU A 366 -22.85 -8.98 -12.00
CA GLU A 366 -23.88 -8.67 -13.00
C GLU A 366 -23.60 -9.50 -14.26
#